data_AF-A0A923K0C2-F1
#
_entry.id   AF-A0A923K0C2-F1
#
_cell.length_a   1.000
_cell.length_b   1.000
_cell.length_c   1.000
_cell.angle_alpha   90.00
_cell.angle_beta   90.00
_cell.angle_gamma   90.00
#
_symmetry.space_group_name_H-M   'P 1'
#
loop_
_entity.id
_entity.type
_entity.pdbx_description
1 polymer ?
#
loop_
_entity_poly.entity_id
_entity_poly.type
_entity_poly.pdbx_seq_one_letter_code
_entity_poly.pdbx_strand_id
1 'polypeptide(L)'
;MSNPRPPGLQQFLDDEMTAVALEHLLEKALAARRNRMVEAYSGNAYHVAFEEDVVVIEHHYREDWPAVRLPLDSFIETLQGWQPKARY
;
A
#
# COMPACT_ATOMS: atom_id res chain seq x y z
N MET A 1 12.52 -6.17 17.43
CA MET A 1 12.26 -4.72 17.53
C MET A 1 11.21 -4.39 16.48
N SER A 2 9.97 -4.12 16.88
CA SER A 2 8.90 -3.80 15.93
C SER A 2 9.11 -2.38 15.43
N ASN A 3 9.54 -2.22 14.18
CA ASN A 3 9.57 -0.90 13.55
C ASN A 3 8.15 -0.32 13.60
N PRO A 4 7.94 0.89 14.17
CA PRO A 4 6.63 1.52 14.10
C PRO A 4 6.31 1.77 12.63
N ARG A 5 5.25 1.11 12.13
CA ARG A 5 4.73 1.38 10.79
C ARG A 5 4.46 2.88 10.66
N PRO A 6 4.72 3.51 9.50
CA PRO A 6 4.34 4.90 9.28
C PRO A 6 2.86 5.06 9.64
N PRO A 7 2.45 6.10 10.39
CA PRO A 7 1.08 6.25 10.86
C PRO A 7 0.07 6.23 9.70
N GLY A 8 0.43 6.79 8.54
CA GLY A 8 -0.41 6.73 7.34
C GLY A 8 -0.53 5.33 6.72
N LEU A 9 0.48 4.46 6.86
CA LEU A 9 0.41 3.10 6.31
C LEU A 9 -0.65 2.28 7.05
N GLN A 10 -0.70 2.38 8.38
CA GLN A 10 -1.69 1.65 9.16
C GLN A 10 -3.11 2.15 8.84
N GLN A 11 -3.29 3.47 8.70
CA GLN A 11 -4.58 4.03 8.33
C GLN A 11 -5.04 3.57 6.94
N PHE A 12 -4.15 3.59 5.95
CA PHE A 12 -4.42 3.01 4.62
C PHE A 12 -4.88 1.55 4.70
N LEU A 13 -4.17 0.72 5.50
CA LEU A 13 -4.52 -0.69 5.67
C LEU A 13 -5.86 -0.90 6.39
N ASP A 14 -6.27 -0.01 7.28
CA ASP A 14 -7.55 -0.14 7.99
C ASP A 14 -8.74 0.38 7.13
N ASP A 15 -8.50 1.38 6.28
CA ASP A 15 -9.56 2.05 5.50
C ASP A 15 -9.80 1.41 4.12
N GLU A 16 -8.74 0.98 3.41
CA GLU A 16 -8.83 0.56 2.00
C GLU A 16 -8.69 -0.96 1.81
N MET A 17 -8.00 -1.65 2.72
CA MET A 17 -7.67 -3.06 2.49
C MET A 17 -8.88 -3.98 2.59
N THR A 18 -9.14 -4.63 1.47
CA THR A 18 -10.05 -5.76 1.29
C THR A 18 -9.30 -6.91 0.63
N ALA A 19 -9.87 -8.11 0.59
CA ALA A 19 -9.25 -9.25 -0.11
C ALA A 19 -8.96 -8.93 -1.59
N VAL A 20 -9.87 -8.20 -2.25
CA VAL A 20 -9.71 -7.78 -3.65
C VAL A 20 -8.63 -6.72 -3.80
N ALA A 21 -8.63 -5.70 -2.93
CA ALA A 21 -7.58 -4.67 -2.95
C ALA A 21 -6.20 -5.26 -2.67
N LEU A 22 -6.09 -6.20 -1.73
CA LEU A 22 -4.87 -6.94 -1.45
C LEU A 22 -4.33 -7.63 -2.69
N GLU A 23 -5.16 -8.42 -3.39
CA GLU A 23 -4.75 -9.14 -4.59
C GLU A 23 -4.23 -8.20 -5.67
N HIS A 24 -4.97 -7.12 -5.97
CA HIS A 24 -4.58 -6.12 -6.96
C HIS A 24 -3.28 -5.39 -6.59
N LEU A 25 -3.13 -4.99 -5.32
CA LEU A 25 -1.92 -4.31 -4.84
C LEU A 25 -0.71 -5.24 -4.87
N LEU A 26 -0.89 -6.51 -4.53
CA LEU A 26 0.18 -7.51 -4.55
C LEU A 26 0.63 -7.81 -5.98
N GLU A 27 -0.31 -7.97 -6.90
CA GLU A 27 -0.01 -8.18 -8.33
C GLU A 27 0.80 -7.00 -8.88
N LYS A 28 0.34 -5.77 -8.63
CA LYS A 28 1.01 -4.54 -9.06
C LYS A 28 2.40 -4.39 -8.43
N ALA A 29 2.53 -4.62 -7.12
CA ALA A 29 3.82 -4.53 -6.44
C ALA A 29 4.82 -5.56 -6.97
N LEU A 30 4.38 -6.79 -7.23
CA LEU A 30 5.23 -7.84 -7.82
C LEU A 30 5.60 -7.54 -9.28
N ALA A 31 4.71 -6.90 -10.05
CA ALA A 31 5.02 -6.43 -11.40
C ALA A 31 6.06 -5.29 -11.37
N ALA A 32 5.91 -4.32 -10.46
CA ALA A 32 6.85 -3.22 -10.28
C ALA A 32 8.24 -3.75 -9.91
N ARG A 33 8.32 -4.73 -9.02
CA ARG A 33 9.58 -5.39 -8.60
C ARG A 33 10.32 -6.06 -9.76
N ARG A 34 9.61 -6.44 -10.83
CA ARG A 34 10.18 -7.02 -12.06
C ARG A 34 10.54 -5.95 -13.09
N ASN A 35 10.67 -4.69 -12.68
CA ASN A 35 10.92 -3.53 -13.54
C ASN A 35 9.90 -3.40 -14.69
N ARG A 36 8.64 -3.80 -14.44
CA ARG A 36 7.55 -3.52 -15.37
C ARG A 36 6.96 -2.16 -15.04
N MET A 37 6.57 -1.40 -16.07
CA MET A 37 5.72 -0.24 -15.86
C MET A 37 4.38 -0.71 -15.31
N VAL A 38 4.00 -0.17 -14.15
CA VAL A 38 2.76 -0.49 -13.47
C VAL A 38 1.98 0.80 -13.26
N GLU A 39 0.73 0.80 -13.70
CA GLU A 39 -0.17 1.91 -13.41
C GLU A 39 -0.45 1.99 -11.91
N ALA A 40 -0.48 3.21 -11.39
CA ALA A 40 -0.87 3.44 -10.01
C ALA A 40 -2.22 2.79 -9.69
N TYR A 41 -2.34 2.27 -8.49
CA TYR A 41 -3.61 1.79 -7.97
C TYR A 41 -4.37 2.97 -7.37
N SER A 42 -5.60 3.19 -7.81
CA SER A 42 -6.51 4.16 -7.19
C SER A 42 -7.62 3.39 -6.49
N GLY A 43 -7.63 3.49 -5.17
CA GLY A 43 -8.70 3.00 -4.31
C GLY A 43 -9.80 4.04 -4.12
N ASN A 44 -10.61 3.83 -3.08
CA ASN A 44 -11.72 4.71 -2.71
C ASN A 44 -11.24 6.08 -2.23
N ALA A 45 -10.27 6.10 -1.30
CA ALA A 45 -9.73 7.35 -0.74
C ALA A 45 -8.22 7.51 -0.97
N TYR A 46 -7.56 6.46 -1.45
CA TYR A 46 -6.11 6.40 -1.53
C TYR A 46 -5.61 6.18 -2.95
N HIS A 47 -4.47 6.80 -3.24
CA HIS A 47 -3.69 6.60 -4.45
C HIS A 47 -2.38 5.89 -4.09
N VAL A 48 -2.02 4.84 -4.81
CA VAL A 48 -0.78 4.07 -4.60
C VAL A 48 0.01 4.06 -5.89
N ALA A 49 1.09 4.82 -5.93
CA ALA A 49 2.04 4.86 -7.03
C ALA A 49 3.23 3.95 -6.76
N PHE A 50 3.70 3.28 -7.81
CA PHE A 50 4.87 2.41 -7.79
C PHE A 50 6.00 3.09 -8.58
N GLU A 51 6.99 3.59 -7.86
CA GLU A 51 8.25 4.11 -8.40
C GLU A 51 9.31 3.02 -8.22
N GLU A 52 10.31 2.95 -9.12
CA GLU A 52 11.33 1.87 -9.24
C GLU A 52 11.43 0.91 -8.03
N ASP A 53 11.91 1.41 -6.88
CA ASP A 53 12.05 0.66 -5.63
C ASP A 53 11.22 1.21 -4.45
N VAL A 54 10.32 2.16 -4.72
CA VAL A 54 9.56 2.91 -3.70
C VAL A 54 8.06 2.89 -4.02
N VAL A 55 7.25 2.64 -2.99
CA VAL A 55 5.80 2.81 -3.07
C VAL A 55 5.43 4.12 -2.38
N VAL A 56 4.63 4.92 -3.08
CA VAL A 56 4.07 6.17 -2.57
C VAL A 56 2.57 5.98 -2.40
N ILE A 57 2.08 6.20 -1.19
CA ILE A 57 0.66 6.19 -0.87
C ILE A 57 0.25 7.61 -0.53
N GLU A 58 -0.82 8.10 -1.15
CA GLU A 58 -1.38 9.43 -0.97
C GLU A 58 -2.89 9.32 -0.71
N HIS A 59 -3.46 10.32 -0.06
CA HIS A 59 -4.89 10.39 0.22
C HIS A 59 -5.55 11.44 -0.67
N HIS A 60 -6.52 11.06 -1.50
CA HIS A 60 -7.16 11.94 -2.50
C HIS A 60 -7.81 13.18 -1.90
N TYR A 61 -8.45 13.03 -0.74
CA TYR A 61 -9.29 14.08 -0.15
C TYR A 61 -8.67 14.83 1.03
N ARG A 62 -7.39 14.56 1.38
CA ARG A 62 -6.75 15.15 2.56
C ARG A 62 -5.38 15.67 2.20
N GLU A 63 -5.29 16.97 1.98
CA GLU A 63 -4.03 17.65 1.66
C GLU A 63 -3.04 17.63 2.85
N ASP A 64 -3.55 17.69 4.09
CA ASP A 64 -2.74 17.60 5.32
C ASP A 64 -2.29 16.17 5.65
N TRP A 65 -2.71 15.17 4.85
CA TRP A 65 -2.33 13.80 5.11
C TRP A 65 -0.93 13.51 4.53
N PRO A 66 0.03 13.07 5.36
CA PRO A 66 1.40 12.91 4.92
C PRO A 66 1.51 11.72 3.95
N ALA A 67 1.95 12.00 2.72
CA ALA A 67 2.26 10.97 1.73
C ALA A 67 3.23 9.93 2.33
N VAL A 68 2.80 8.68 2.37
CA VAL A 68 3.60 7.58 2.91
C VAL A 68 4.52 7.09 1.82
N ARG A 69 5.81 7.08 2.11
CA ARG A 69 6.84 6.52 1.24
C ARG A 69 7.50 5.36 1.93
N LEU A 70 7.53 4.21 1.29
CA LEU A 70 8.19 3.02 1.81
C LEU A 70 8.83 2.19 0.70
N PRO A 71 9.87 1.41 0.99
CA PRO A 71 10.46 0.51 0.01
C PRO A 71 9.43 -0.49 -0.53
N LEU A 72 9.53 -0.79 -1.83
CA LEU A 72 8.63 -1.73 -2.51
C LEU A 72 8.63 -3.11 -1.85
N ASP A 73 9.80 -3.63 -1.46
CA ASP A 73 9.90 -4.91 -0.76
C ASP A 73 9.18 -4.86 0.59
N SER A 74 9.33 -3.78 1.37
CA SER A 74 8.62 -3.60 2.64
C SER A 74 7.10 -3.49 2.46
N PHE A 75 6.65 -2.89 1.36
CA PHE A 75 5.23 -2.85 1.01
C PHE A 75 4.71 -4.26 0.69
N ILE A 76 5.43 -5.04 -0.12
CA ILE A 76 5.08 -6.42 -0.44
C ILE A 76 5.00 -7.27 0.82
N GLU A 77 6.00 -7.20 1.71
CA GLU A 77 5.99 -7.91 2.99
C GLU A 77 4.79 -7.53 3.86
N THR A 78 4.45 -6.24 3.89
CA THR A 78 3.28 -5.74 4.64
C THR A 78 1.98 -6.31 4.08
N LEU A 79 1.82 -6.35 2.76
CA LEU A 79 0.64 -6.92 2.10
C LEU A 79 0.56 -8.43 2.33
N GLN A 80 1.67 -9.17 2.20
CA GLN A 80 1.72 -10.61 2.43
C GLN A 80 1.42 -10.98 3.89
N GLY A 81 1.85 -10.14 4.84
CA GLY A 81 1.59 -10.31 6.27
C GLY A 81 0.21 -9.79 6.71
N TRP A 82 -0.55 -9.14 5.83
CA TRP A 82 -1.88 -8.66 6.15
C TRP A 82 -2.83 -9.85 6.30
N GLN A 83 -3.38 -10.02 7.50
CA GLN A 83 -4.47 -10.93 7.73
C GLN A 83 -5.77 -10.14 7.82
N PRO A 84 -6.84 -10.57 7.14
CA PRO A 84 -8.14 -9.97 7.34
C PRO A 84 -8.47 -10.10 8.83
N LYS A 85 -8.71 -8.96 9.50
CA LYS A 85 -9.23 -8.98 10.88
C LYS A 85 -10.51 -9.81 10.83
N ALA A 86 -10.49 -10.98 11.47
CA ALA A 86 -11.70 -11.75 11.70
C ALA A 86 -12.67 -10.84 12.47
N ARG A 87 -13.64 -10.25 11.76
CA ARG A 87 -14.76 -9.56 12.38
C ARG A 87 -15.56 -10.65 13.11
N TYR A 88 -15.30 -10.82 14.39
CA TYR A 88 -16.17 -11.55 15.33
C TYR A 88 -17.36 -10.67 15.70
#